data_AF-A0A2M8S7L7-F1
#
_entry.id   AF-A0A2M8S7L7-F1
#
_cell.length_a   1.000
_cell.length_b   1.000
_cell.length_c   1.000
_cell.angle_alpha   90.00
_cell.angle_beta   90.00
_cell.angle_gamma   90.00
#
_symmetry.space_group_name_H-M   'P 1'
#
loop_
_entity.id
_entity.type
_entity.pdbx_description
1 polymer ?
#
loop_
_entity_poly.entity_id
_entity_poly.type
_entity_poly.pdbx_seq_one_letter_code
_entity_poly.pdbx_strand_id
1 'polypeptide(L)'
;NLLSYTLWNYTADNSNARGDMWNDEDLSIFSRDQQDELVNIHSGGRALQAIVRPYALATAGEPLRMSFDIRSRVFEFVFRHDPKVTEPSLIFVPDYQYPKGYRVEVSDGSYEMRSEEQILAYRHSTEQETHVIRVKPM
;
A
#
# COMPACT_ATOMS: atom_id res chain seq x y z
N ASN A 1 -5.98 -9.81 12.08
CA ASN A 1 -6.83 -8.72 12.57
C ASN A 1 -7.29 -7.70 11.54
N LEU A 2 -6.71 -7.53 10.33
CA LEU A 2 -7.29 -6.65 9.28
C LEU A 2 -7.72 -5.24 9.76
N LEU A 3 -6.98 -4.69 10.73
CA LEU A 3 -7.25 -3.39 11.30
C LEU A 3 -6.34 -2.35 10.67
N SER A 4 -6.89 -1.15 10.47
CA SER A 4 -6.11 0.04 10.15
C SER A 4 -5.32 0.51 11.37
N TYR A 5 -4.26 1.24 11.13
CA TYR A 5 -3.47 1.91 12.16
C TYR A 5 -2.97 3.24 11.63
N THR A 6 -2.60 4.12 12.56
CA THR A 6 -1.86 5.34 12.29
C THR A 6 -0.50 5.21 12.96
N LEU A 7 0.57 5.37 12.19
CA LEU A 7 1.93 5.25 12.72
C LEU A 7 2.33 6.53 13.46
N TRP A 8 2.86 6.38 14.67
CA TRP A 8 3.62 7.42 15.37
C TRP A 8 5.09 7.29 14.96
N ASN A 9 5.78 8.29 14.43
CA ASN A 9 5.39 9.70 14.26
C ASN A 9 5.82 10.26 12.90
N TYR A 10 5.14 11.31 12.45
CA TYR A 10 5.57 12.19 11.37
C TYR A 10 5.72 13.61 11.91
N THR A 11 6.96 14.11 11.95
CA THR A 11 7.29 15.49 12.33
C THR A 11 7.98 16.18 11.16
N ALA A 12 7.33 17.19 10.57
CA ALA A 12 7.85 17.92 9.41
C ALA A 12 9.10 18.77 9.71
N ASP A 13 9.32 19.12 10.97
CA ASP A 13 10.45 19.92 11.45
C ASP A 13 11.58 19.06 12.05
N ASN A 14 11.51 17.74 11.87
CA ASN A 14 12.54 16.83 12.35
C ASN A 14 13.90 17.14 11.71
N SER A 15 14.95 17.14 12.53
CA SER A 15 16.34 17.26 12.09
C SER A 15 17.18 16.14 12.67
N ASN A 16 18.26 15.75 12.00
CA ASN A 16 19.18 14.74 12.53
C ASN A 16 19.88 15.21 13.81
N ALA A 17 19.99 16.53 14.02
CA ALA A 17 20.68 17.12 15.17
C ALA A 17 19.82 17.18 16.44
N ARG A 18 18.51 17.42 16.31
CA ARG A 18 17.57 17.65 17.43
C ARG A 18 16.37 16.70 17.46
N GLY A 19 16.31 15.76 16.52
CA GLY A 19 15.21 14.82 16.41
C GLY A 19 13.90 15.50 16.08
N ASP A 20 12.81 14.99 16.66
CA ASP A 20 11.44 15.44 16.44
C ASP A 20 11.01 16.56 17.42
N MET A 21 11.99 17.19 18.08
CA MET A 21 11.82 18.28 19.06
C MET A 21 11.09 17.86 20.34
N TRP A 22 10.96 16.55 20.59
CA TRP A 22 10.41 16.00 21.81
C TRP A 22 11.42 15.06 22.48
N ASN A 23 11.87 15.42 23.69
CA ASN A 23 12.83 14.64 24.49
C ASN A 23 14.14 14.26 23.75
N ASP A 24 14.54 15.05 22.74
CA ASP A 24 15.66 14.74 21.82
C ASP A 24 15.54 13.36 21.12
N GLU A 25 14.32 12.83 20.97
CA GLU A 25 14.06 11.59 20.21
C GLU A 25 14.05 11.83 18.70
N ASP A 26 14.53 10.88 17.89
CA ASP A 26 14.56 10.98 16.41
C ASP A 26 13.70 9.89 15.77
N LEU A 27 12.42 9.80 16.18
CA LEU A 27 11.49 8.75 15.76
C LEU A 27 10.62 9.11 14.56
N SER A 28 10.74 10.33 14.04
CA SER A 28 9.99 10.76 12.86
C SER A 28 10.33 9.87 11.65
N ILE A 29 9.31 9.48 10.89
CA ILE A 29 9.46 8.79 9.60
C ILE A 29 9.94 9.72 8.47
N PHE A 30 10.27 10.97 8.79
CA PHE A 30 10.75 11.97 7.85
C PHE A 30 11.79 12.88 8.52
N SER A 31 12.80 13.29 7.77
CA SER A 31 13.78 14.32 8.18
C SER A 31 14.17 15.19 7.00
N ARG A 32 14.12 16.52 7.17
CA ARG A 32 14.52 17.48 6.12
C ARG A 32 16.00 17.35 5.77
N ASP A 33 16.84 17.03 6.74
CA ASP A 33 18.29 16.83 6.54
C ASP A 33 18.61 15.63 5.64
N GLN A 34 17.63 14.74 5.41
CA GLN A 34 17.77 13.56 4.56
C GLN A 34 17.08 13.75 3.20
N GLN A 35 16.57 14.95 2.93
CA GLN A 35 15.97 15.30 1.65
C GLN A 35 17.08 15.73 0.67
N ASP A 36 17.45 14.82 -0.24
CA ASP A 36 18.44 15.01 -1.29
C ASP A 36 17.85 15.45 -2.64
N GLU A 37 16.56 15.19 -2.87
CA GLU A 37 15.88 15.41 -4.15
C GLU A 37 14.50 16.06 -3.94
N LEU A 38 14.37 17.35 -4.24
CA LEU A 38 13.13 18.11 -3.98
C LEU A 38 11.91 17.65 -4.81
N VAL A 39 12.14 17.05 -5.98
CA VAL A 39 11.05 16.55 -6.85
C VAL A 39 10.57 15.16 -6.46
N ASN A 40 11.35 14.44 -5.66
CA ASN A 40 11.05 13.09 -5.24
C ASN A 40 10.25 13.13 -3.94
N ILE A 41 8.97 12.75 -4.00
CA ILE A 41 8.07 12.76 -2.84
C ILE A 41 8.51 11.84 -1.69
N HIS A 42 9.42 10.90 -1.97
CA HIS A 42 9.95 9.96 -0.98
C HIS A 42 11.27 10.42 -0.36
N SER A 43 11.88 11.49 -0.88
CA SER A 43 13.14 12.02 -0.37
C SER A 43 12.97 12.56 1.06
N GLY A 44 13.92 12.25 1.94
CA GLY A 44 13.82 12.50 3.38
C GLY A 44 12.97 11.51 4.17
N GLY A 45 12.27 10.58 3.51
CA GLY A 45 11.49 9.55 4.18
C GLY A 45 12.35 8.43 4.76
N ARG A 46 11.96 7.93 5.93
CA ARG A 46 12.63 6.87 6.68
C ARG A 46 11.73 5.65 6.81
N ALA A 47 12.32 4.47 6.74
CA ALA A 47 11.62 3.18 6.79
C ALA A 47 10.47 3.04 5.77
N LEU A 48 10.47 3.83 4.68
CA LEU A 48 9.40 3.85 3.67
C LEU A 48 9.10 2.47 3.09
N GLN A 49 10.12 1.62 2.93
CA GLN A 49 9.95 0.24 2.47
C GLN A 49 9.02 -0.58 3.37
N ALA A 50 8.96 -0.28 4.66
CA ALA A 50 8.10 -0.95 5.63
C ALA A 50 6.72 -0.30 5.76
N ILE A 51 6.58 1.00 5.46
CA ILE A 51 5.35 1.76 5.75
C ILE A 51 4.52 2.08 4.50
N VAL A 52 5.15 2.25 3.34
CA VAL A 52 4.49 2.46 2.05
C VAL A 52 4.18 1.09 1.44
N ARG A 53 3.04 0.51 1.81
CA ARG A 53 2.67 -0.86 1.44
C ARG A 53 1.43 -0.89 0.56
N PRO A 54 1.27 -1.93 -0.28
CA PRO A 54 -0.01 -2.17 -0.94
C PRO A 54 -1.08 -2.57 0.08
N TYR A 55 -2.31 -2.12 -0.11
CA TYR A 55 -3.45 -2.49 0.73
C TYR A 55 -4.78 -2.29 0.00
N ALA A 56 -5.83 -2.98 0.46
CA ALA A 56 -7.19 -2.76 -0.01
C ALA A 56 -7.72 -1.42 0.53
N LEU A 57 -7.89 -0.44 -0.35
CA LEU A 57 -8.44 0.88 -0.03
C LEU A 57 -9.97 0.79 0.14
N ALA A 58 -10.63 0.05 -0.74
CA ALA A 58 -12.06 -0.24 -0.68
C ALA A 58 -12.29 -1.68 -1.16
N THR A 59 -13.15 -2.43 -0.46
CA THR A 59 -13.45 -3.82 -0.80
C THR A 59 -14.94 -3.94 -1.11
N ALA A 60 -15.27 -4.58 -2.23
CA ALA A 60 -16.65 -4.89 -2.63
C ALA A 60 -17.19 -6.11 -1.86
N GLY A 61 -17.15 -6.04 -0.54
CA GLY A 61 -17.51 -7.14 0.36
C GLY A 61 -16.63 -7.19 1.61
N GLU A 62 -16.36 -8.39 2.09
CA GLU A 62 -15.69 -8.67 3.36
C GLU A 62 -14.23 -9.10 3.14
N PRO A 63 -13.24 -8.31 3.60
CA PRO A 63 -11.85 -8.74 3.66
C PRO A 63 -11.65 -9.98 4.54
N LEU A 64 -11.03 -11.03 4.00
CA LEU A 64 -10.75 -12.28 4.73
C LEU A 64 -9.27 -12.42 5.12
N ARG A 65 -8.36 -12.03 4.21
CA ARG A 65 -6.92 -12.05 4.47
C ARG A 65 -6.21 -10.99 3.63
N MET A 66 -5.20 -10.36 4.22
CA MET A 66 -4.32 -9.42 3.53
C MET A 66 -2.90 -9.60 4.05
N SER A 67 -1.94 -9.75 3.14
CA SER A 67 -0.53 -9.89 3.47
C SER A 67 0.36 -9.21 2.44
N PHE A 68 1.44 -8.59 2.91
CA PHE A 68 2.51 -8.07 2.06
C PHE A 68 3.85 -8.52 2.65
N ASP A 69 4.63 -9.25 1.87
CA ASP A 69 5.99 -9.62 2.21
C ASP A 69 6.98 -8.58 1.66
N ILE A 70 7.71 -7.90 2.55
CA ILE A 70 8.60 -6.80 2.20
C ILE A 70 9.83 -7.22 1.38
N ARG A 71 10.27 -8.49 1.49
CA ARG A 71 11.50 -8.98 0.85
C ARG A 71 11.24 -9.38 -0.60
N SER A 72 10.21 -10.19 -0.80
CA SER A 72 9.75 -10.65 -2.11
C SER A 72 8.87 -9.62 -2.81
N ARG A 73 8.31 -8.66 -2.06
CA ARG A 73 7.34 -7.66 -2.53
C ARG A 73 6.07 -8.29 -3.07
N VAL A 74 5.70 -9.46 -2.56
CA VAL A 74 4.44 -10.11 -2.91
C VAL A 74 3.34 -9.60 -2.00
N PHE A 75 2.31 -9.01 -2.60
CA PHE A 75 1.05 -8.69 -1.94
C PHE A 75 0.01 -9.73 -2.31
N GLU A 76 -0.80 -10.12 -1.33
CA GLU A 76 -1.92 -11.03 -1.51
C GLU A 76 -3.12 -10.55 -0.70
N PHE A 77 -4.26 -10.51 -1.37
CA PHE A 77 -5.54 -10.11 -0.80
C PHE A 77 -6.60 -11.15 -1.12
N VAL A 78 -7.38 -11.51 -0.10
CA VAL A 78 -8.49 -12.46 -0.19
C VAL A 78 -9.72 -11.79 0.43
N PHE A 79 -10.82 -11.79 -0.30
CA PHE A 79 -12.10 -11.26 0.18
C PHE A 79 -13.27 -12.10 -0.32
N ARG A 80 -14.39 -12.03 0.42
CA ARG A 80 -15.70 -12.53 0.01
C ARG A 80 -16.50 -11.37 -0.55
N HIS A 81 -17.09 -11.49 -1.74
CA HIS A 81 -17.85 -10.38 -2.31
C HIS A 81 -19.21 -10.19 -1.63
N ASP A 82 -19.73 -8.96 -1.63
CA ASP A 82 -21.15 -8.69 -1.37
C ASP A 82 -21.89 -8.53 -2.71
N PRO A 83 -22.85 -9.41 -3.06
CA PRO A 83 -23.58 -9.35 -4.32
C PRO A 83 -24.33 -8.03 -4.58
N LYS A 84 -24.52 -7.20 -3.54
CA LYS A 84 -25.17 -5.88 -3.66
C LYS A 84 -24.22 -4.78 -4.10
N VAL A 85 -22.91 -4.99 -3.98
CA VAL A 85 -21.89 -4.02 -4.39
C VAL A 85 -21.49 -4.30 -5.83
N THR A 86 -21.56 -3.28 -6.69
CA THR A 86 -21.27 -3.41 -8.13
C THR A 86 -20.00 -2.68 -8.54
N GLU A 87 -19.49 -1.86 -7.64
CA GLU A 87 -18.25 -1.12 -7.73
C GLU A 87 -17.06 -2.08 -7.58
N PRO A 88 -15.91 -1.78 -8.23
CA PRO A 88 -14.72 -2.59 -8.08
C PRO A 88 -14.15 -2.47 -6.66
N SER A 89 -13.43 -3.51 -6.24
CA SER A 89 -12.49 -3.36 -5.13
C SER A 89 -11.30 -2.52 -5.59
N LEU A 90 -10.86 -1.60 -4.77
CA LEU A 90 -9.73 -0.71 -5.04
C LEU A 90 -8.55 -1.10 -4.15
N ILE A 91 -7.42 -1.38 -4.78
CA ILE A 91 -6.17 -1.73 -4.09
C ILE A 91 -5.16 -0.63 -4.39
N PHE A 92 -4.63 -0.01 -3.35
CA PHE A 92 -3.46 0.86 -3.51
C PHE A 92 -2.23 0.00 -3.77
N VAL A 93 -1.50 0.30 -4.84
CA VAL A 93 -0.30 -0.41 -5.27
C VAL A 93 0.82 0.62 -5.50
N PRO A 94 1.64 0.94 -4.47
CA PRO A 94 2.61 2.01 -4.56
C PRO A 94 3.78 1.67 -5.51
N ASP A 95 4.11 2.59 -6.42
CA ASP A 95 5.28 2.48 -7.29
C ASP A 95 6.59 2.40 -6.49
N TYR A 96 6.60 2.93 -5.27
CA TYR A 96 7.72 2.79 -4.34
C TYR A 96 8.13 1.32 -4.14
N GLN A 97 7.15 0.41 -4.09
CA GLN A 97 7.41 -1.03 -4.00
C GLN A 97 7.70 -1.65 -5.37
N TYR A 98 7.13 -1.09 -6.44
CA TYR A 98 7.20 -1.65 -7.79
C TYR A 98 7.74 -0.66 -8.83
N PRO A 99 9.00 -0.17 -8.69
CA PRO A 99 9.53 0.88 -9.56
C PRO A 99 9.75 0.43 -11.02
N LYS A 100 9.65 -0.88 -11.29
CA LYS A 100 9.72 -1.46 -12.63
C LYS A 100 8.37 -2.00 -13.11
N GLY A 101 7.28 -1.58 -12.46
CA GLY A 101 5.96 -2.14 -12.61
C GLY A 101 5.76 -3.46 -11.86
N TYR A 102 4.54 -3.98 -11.97
CA TYR A 102 4.08 -5.19 -11.29
C TYR A 102 3.14 -5.99 -12.18
N ARG A 103 3.09 -7.30 -11.95
CA ARG A 103 2.08 -8.17 -12.55
C ARG A 103 1.00 -8.51 -11.53
N VAL A 104 -0.22 -8.74 -12.04
CA VAL A 104 -1.39 -9.10 -11.26
C VAL A 104 -1.83 -10.50 -11.64
N GLU A 105 -2.05 -11.34 -10.64
CA GLU A 105 -2.68 -12.65 -10.78
C GLU A 105 -4.00 -12.62 -10.01
N VAL A 106 -5.10 -12.95 -10.67
CA VAL A 106 -6.43 -13.00 -10.05
C VAL A 106 -7.00 -14.40 -10.18
N SER A 107 -7.81 -14.83 -9.21
CA SER A 107 -8.52 -16.12 -9.29
C SER A 107 -9.58 -16.16 -10.39
N ASP A 108 -10.15 -14.99 -10.70
CA ASP A 108 -11.32 -14.82 -11.56
C ASP A 108 -11.50 -13.32 -11.89
N GLY A 109 -12.48 -13.01 -12.72
CA GLY A 109 -12.89 -11.63 -12.99
C GLY A 109 -11.90 -10.87 -13.88
N SER A 110 -11.88 -9.56 -13.73
CA SER A 110 -11.02 -8.65 -14.50
C SER A 110 -10.46 -7.53 -13.64
N TYR A 111 -9.43 -6.87 -14.13
CA TYR A 111 -8.84 -5.73 -13.44
C TYR A 111 -8.39 -4.65 -14.41
N GLU A 112 -8.25 -3.45 -13.87
CA GLU A 112 -7.73 -2.27 -14.54
C GLU A 112 -6.60 -1.69 -13.67
N MET A 113 -5.43 -1.46 -14.27
CA MET A 113 -4.30 -0.79 -13.62
C MET A 113 -4.37 0.71 -13.93
N ARG A 114 -4.65 1.52 -12.92
CA ARG A 114 -4.65 2.98 -12.99
C ARG A 114 -3.33 3.50 -12.43
N SER A 115 -2.27 3.33 -13.21
CA SER A 115 -0.89 3.55 -12.75
C SER A 115 -0.63 4.97 -12.23
N GLU A 116 -1.21 6.00 -12.86
CA GLU A 116 -1.06 7.40 -12.40
C GLU A 116 -1.65 7.64 -11.00
N GLU A 117 -2.68 6.89 -10.62
CA GLU A 117 -3.32 6.96 -9.31
C GLU A 117 -2.72 5.95 -8.31
N GLN A 118 -1.82 5.07 -8.75
CA GLN A 118 -1.34 3.92 -7.97
C GLN A 118 -2.48 3.01 -7.48
N ILE A 119 -3.53 2.85 -8.30
CA ILE A 119 -4.71 2.05 -7.99
C ILE A 119 -4.83 0.85 -8.94
N LEU A 120 -5.08 -0.33 -8.37
CA LEU A 120 -5.57 -1.50 -9.07
C LEU A 120 -7.08 -1.63 -8.77
N ALA A 121 -7.91 -1.46 -9.80
CA ALA A 121 -9.35 -1.66 -9.70
C ALA A 121 -9.71 -3.08 -10.15
N TYR A 122 -10.24 -3.89 -9.23
CA TYR A 122 -10.57 -5.30 -9.47
C TYR A 122 -12.09 -5.52 -9.46
N ARG A 123 -12.59 -6.22 -10.48
CA ARG A 123 -13.99 -6.66 -10.59
C ARG A 123 -14.03 -8.18 -10.53
N HIS A 124 -14.66 -8.70 -9.49
CA HIS A 124 -14.85 -10.14 -9.33
C HIS A 124 -15.91 -10.70 -10.29
N SER A 125 -15.85 -12.01 -10.55
CA SER A 125 -16.97 -12.72 -11.16
C SER A 125 -18.02 -13.10 -10.10
N THR A 126 -19.14 -13.68 -10.53
CA THR A 126 -20.17 -14.24 -9.64
C THR A 126 -20.14 -15.78 -9.61
N GLU A 127 -19.14 -16.40 -10.24
CA GLU A 127 -19.03 -17.86 -10.33
C GLU A 127 -18.48 -18.50 -9.04
N GLN A 128 -17.88 -17.68 -8.17
CA GLN A 128 -17.33 -18.10 -6.89
C GLN A 128 -17.53 -17.03 -5.82
N GLU A 129 -17.58 -17.44 -4.56
CA GLU A 129 -17.85 -16.56 -3.43
C GLU A 129 -16.59 -15.78 -2.95
N THR A 130 -15.41 -16.40 -3.06
CA THR A 130 -14.15 -15.87 -2.55
C THR A 130 -13.19 -15.57 -3.69
N HIS A 131 -12.51 -14.43 -3.62
CA HIS A 131 -11.61 -13.95 -4.66
C HIS A 131 -10.21 -13.73 -4.11
N VAL A 132 -9.20 -14.02 -4.93
CA VAL A 132 -7.79 -13.86 -4.59
C VAL A 132 -7.14 -12.95 -5.61
N ILE A 133 -6.45 -11.92 -5.12
CA ILE A 133 -5.63 -11.01 -5.91
C ILE A 133 -4.20 -11.11 -5.39
N ARG A 134 -3.25 -11.31 -6.30
CA ARG A 134 -1.81 -11.28 -6.02
C ARG A 134 -1.13 -10.24 -6.88
N VAL A 135 -0.35 -9.38 -6.25
CA VAL A 135 0.52 -8.42 -6.93
C VAL A 135 1.96 -8.84 -6.69
N LYS A 136 2.74 -8.91 -7.77
CA LYS A 136 4.14 -9.34 -7.73
C LYS A 136 5.00 -8.39 -8.57
N PRO A 137 6.28 -8.19 -8.24
CA PRO A 137 7.22 -7.53 -9.14
C PRO A 137 7.27 -8.23 -10.50
N MET A 138 7.61 -7.47 -11.54
CA MET A 138 7.89 -8.01 -12.88
C MET A 138 8.99 -9.06 -12.87
#